data_AF-X1ABD5-F1
#
_entry.id   AF-X1ABD5-F1
#
_cell.length_a   1.000
_cell.length_b   1.000
_cell.length_c   1.000
_cell.angle_alpha   90.00
_cell.angle_beta   90.00
_cell.angle_gamma   90.00
#
_symmetry.space_group_name_H-M   'P 1'
#
loop_
_entity.id
_entity.type
_entity.pdbx_description
1 polymer ?
#
loop_
_entity_poly.entity_id
_entity_poly.type
_entity_poly.pdbx_seq_one_letter_code
_entity_poly.pdbx_strand_id
1 'polypeptide(L)'
;VDGFRLDILHTIFEDIELKNNPFTWTLTESNKKSASLFQHHKYDTNLPETYDFVLELRKLVEVYEPERFLVGEVFGTLKELRKYYGPDNDGLHMNFLFEFTSSALSFNPKKIVSIVSKIEQILPLPYTPTYLYGNHDRDRYISRIKKNVQKAKILTTLQLTLRGVPYIYYGEEIGMSNVKFKLRTSEDPIGRKFSKFPFPIISKLIGFSLTRDRCRTPMQWSAQNNTGFTPNPEVKPWLKIADNYKKINVSNEEKNPESLLNCYKRLIEVRGDNISLHEGSFEFINLGN
;
A
#
# COMPACT_ATOMS: atom_id res chain seq x y z
N VAL A 1 -15.61 -11.53 11.72
CA VAL A 1 -14.49 -11.00 10.92
C VAL A 1 -13.33 -11.96 11.07
N ASP A 2 -12.56 -12.19 10.02
CA ASP A 2 -11.44 -13.15 10.03
C ASP A 2 -10.11 -12.52 10.46
N GLY A 3 -10.10 -11.21 10.70
CA GLY A 3 -8.91 -10.49 11.11
C GLY A 3 -9.09 -8.99 11.09
N PHE A 4 -8.00 -8.29 11.42
CA PHE A 4 -7.97 -6.83 11.51
C PHE A 4 -6.74 -6.26 10.82
N ARG A 5 -6.94 -5.14 10.12
CA ARG A 5 -5.88 -4.25 9.65
C ARG A 5 -5.80 -3.06 10.61
N LEU A 6 -4.69 -2.94 11.32
CA LEU A 6 -4.49 -1.96 12.39
C LEU A 6 -3.88 -0.69 11.80
N ASP A 7 -4.65 0.40 11.77
CA ASP A 7 -4.26 1.71 11.23
C ASP A 7 -3.23 2.39 12.15
N ILE A 8 -2.14 2.88 11.56
CA ILE A 8 -1.08 3.69 12.22
C ILE A 8 -0.71 3.15 13.62
N LEU A 9 -0.55 1.83 13.75
CA LEU A 9 -0.35 1.18 15.06
C LEU A 9 0.92 1.67 15.78
N HIS A 10 1.91 2.08 15.01
CA HIS A 10 3.19 2.57 15.49
C HIS A 10 3.10 3.87 16.31
N THR A 11 1.97 4.59 16.32
CA THR A 11 1.76 5.84 17.08
C THR A 11 0.81 5.67 18.28
N ILE A 12 0.55 4.44 18.74
CA ILE A 12 -0.47 4.20 19.79
C ILE A 12 -0.02 4.61 21.21
N PHE A 13 1.27 4.82 21.41
CA PHE A 13 1.84 5.32 22.66
C PHE A 13 2.69 6.56 22.43
N GLU A 14 2.65 7.47 23.39
CA GLU A 14 3.49 8.66 23.50
C GLU A 14 4.34 8.63 24.78
N ASP A 15 5.44 9.39 24.79
CA ASP A 15 6.29 9.58 25.96
C ASP A 15 5.50 10.17 27.13
N ILE A 16 5.62 9.55 28.31
CA ILE A 16 4.85 9.91 29.50
C ILE A 16 5.15 11.32 30.02
N GLU A 17 6.35 11.83 29.74
CA GLU A 17 6.76 13.20 30.06
C GLU A 17 6.34 14.21 28.99
N LEU A 18 5.73 13.75 27.88
CA LEU A 18 5.32 14.56 26.73
C LEU A 18 6.47 15.41 26.18
N LYS A 19 7.68 14.84 26.12
CA LYS A 19 8.86 15.53 25.61
C LYS A 19 8.69 15.94 24.15
N ASN A 20 9.20 17.12 23.83
CA ASN A 20 9.26 17.58 22.45
C ASN A 20 10.17 16.67 21.62
N ASN A 21 9.68 16.25 20.45
CA ASN A 21 10.49 15.58 19.45
C ASN A 21 11.66 16.46 18.98
N PRO A 22 12.86 15.90 18.75
CA PRO A 22 13.98 16.66 18.20
C PRO A 22 13.66 17.20 16.80
N PHE A 23 14.14 18.40 16.49
CA PHE A 23 13.95 19.01 15.18
C PHE A 23 14.74 18.28 14.07
N THR A 24 14.19 18.26 12.85
CA THR A 24 14.86 17.81 11.63
C THR A 24 14.47 18.67 10.44
N TRP A 25 15.29 18.71 9.40
CA TRP A 25 14.91 19.35 8.12
C TRP A 25 14.05 18.45 7.22
N THR A 26 13.70 17.26 7.69
CA THR A 26 12.88 16.29 6.95
C THR A 26 11.41 16.69 6.99
N LEU A 27 10.84 17.04 5.84
CA LEU A 27 9.45 17.47 5.73
C LEU A 27 8.47 16.30 5.52
N THR A 28 8.87 15.28 4.75
CA THR A 28 8.02 14.14 4.41
C THR A 28 8.48 12.88 5.09
N GLU A 29 7.51 12.08 5.53
CA GLU A 29 7.77 10.77 6.08
C GLU A 29 8.45 9.87 5.04
N SER A 30 9.42 9.08 5.49
CA SER A 30 10.13 8.14 4.63
C SER A 30 10.33 6.81 5.36
N ASN A 31 10.24 5.69 4.65
CA ASN A 31 10.51 4.35 5.22
C ASN A 31 11.99 4.16 5.67
N LYS A 32 12.81 5.21 5.63
CA LYS A 32 14.22 5.18 6.02
C LYS A 32 14.49 5.88 7.34
N LYS A 33 13.58 6.75 7.79
CA LYS A 33 13.72 7.55 9.02
C LYS A 33 12.34 7.83 9.59
N SER A 34 12.14 7.61 10.88
CA SER A 34 10.97 8.13 11.61
C SER A 34 11.11 9.65 11.77
N ALA A 35 10.92 10.35 10.66
CA ALA A 35 11.18 11.78 10.54
C ALA A 35 10.23 12.38 9.50
N SER A 36 9.39 13.31 9.92
CA SER A 36 8.45 14.02 9.06
C SER A 36 8.07 15.34 9.72
N LEU A 37 7.49 16.28 8.96
CA LEU A 37 6.96 17.54 9.50
C LEU A 37 7.94 18.30 10.42
N PHE A 38 9.24 18.23 10.08
CA PHE A 38 10.34 18.81 10.82
C PHE A 38 10.61 18.22 12.22
N GLN A 39 10.11 17.02 12.49
CA GLN A 39 10.33 16.29 13.73
C GLN A 39 10.99 14.94 13.47
N HIS A 40 12.00 14.61 14.28
CA HIS A 40 12.40 13.24 14.52
C HIS A 40 11.41 12.64 15.51
N HIS A 41 10.54 11.76 15.04
CA HIS A 41 9.46 11.15 15.82
C HIS A 41 10.01 10.12 16.81
N LYS A 42 10.72 10.61 17.82
CA LYS A 42 11.45 9.80 18.80
C LYS A 42 10.58 9.44 20.00
N TYR A 43 9.63 10.31 20.34
CA TYR A 43 8.85 10.24 21.58
C TYR A 43 7.37 9.95 21.33
N ASP A 44 6.99 9.66 20.10
CA ASP A 44 5.59 9.49 19.66
C ASP A 44 5.41 8.37 18.61
N THR A 45 6.49 7.68 18.22
CA THR A 45 6.40 6.55 17.28
C THR A 45 7.31 5.41 17.70
N ASN A 46 6.86 4.18 17.42
CA ASN A 46 7.66 2.95 17.57
C ASN A 46 8.28 2.78 18.96
N LEU A 47 7.59 3.26 20.00
CA LEU A 47 8.03 3.14 21.39
C LEU A 47 8.01 1.67 21.86
N PRO A 48 8.85 1.28 22.84
CA PRO A 48 8.88 -0.07 23.39
C PRO A 48 7.49 -0.64 23.74
N GLU A 49 6.66 0.18 24.38
CA GLU A 49 5.31 -0.13 24.82
C GLU A 49 4.40 -0.57 23.67
N THR A 50 4.61 -0.02 22.47
CA THR A 50 3.87 -0.43 21.27
C THR A 50 4.14 -1.90 20.92
N TYR A 51 5.40 -2.37 21.06
CA TYR A 51 5.72 -3.76 20.76
C TYR A 51 5.19 -4.70 21.83
N ASP A 52 5.23 -4.30 23.10
CA ASP A 52 4.65 -5.08 24.19
C ASP A 52 3.13 -5.24 24.02
N PHE A 53 2.44 -4.16 23.65
CA PHE A 53 1.01 -4.17 23.33
C PHE A 53 0.68 -5.11 22.15
N VAL A 54 1.55 -5.18 21.13
CA VAL A 54 1.34 -6.09 19.99
C VAL A 54 1.35 -7.55 20.43
N LEU A 55 2.23 -7.93 21.36
CA LEU A 55 2.27 -9.29 21.91
C LEU A 55 1.03 -9.59 22.75
N GLU A 56 0.57 -8.62 23.54
CA GLU A 56 -0.70 -8.74 24.28
C GLU A 56 -1.89 -8.90 23.33
N LEU A 57 -1.95 -8.08 22.28
CA LEU A 57 -3.01 -8.13 21.27
C LEU A 57 -3.01 -9.46 20.53
N ARG A 58 -1.85 -10.01 20.19
CA ARG A 58 -1.75 -11.35 19.58
C ARG A 58 -2.36 -12.41 20.48
N LYS A 59 -1.97 -12.46 21.77
CA LYS A 59 -2.52 -13.40 22.75
C LYS A 59 -4.04 -13.27 22.91
N LEU A 60 -4.56 -12.04 22.92
CA LEU A 60 -6.00 -11.80 22.99
C LEU A 60 -6.73 -12.38 21.79
N VAL A 61 -6.18 -12.18 20.60
CA VAL A 61 -6.81 -12.58 19.35
C VAL A 61 -6.79 -14.10 19.14
N GLU A 62 -5.77 -14.78 19.65
CA GLU A 62 -5.65 -16.26 19.63
C GLU A 62 -6.71 -16.97 20.48
N VAL A 63 -7.40 -16.28 21.40
CA VAL A 63 -8.53 -16.86 22.17
C VAL A 63 -9.78 -17.07 21.30
N TYR A 64 -9.86 -16.43 20.13
CA TYR A 64 -11.04 -16.49 19.26
C TYR A 64 -10.94 -17.61 18.22
N GLU A 65 -12.05 -18.31 18.01
CA GLU A 65 -12.20 -19.36 17.00
C GLU A 65 -13.20 -18.94 15.88
N PRO A 66 -12.91 -19.21 14.60
CA PRO A 66 -11.60 -19.65 14.08
C PRO A 66 -10.53 -18.56 14.26
N GLU A 67 -9.26 -18.94 14.10
CA GLU A 67 -8.09 -18.03 14.22
C GLU A 67 -8.31 -16.72 13.46
N ARG A 68 -7.88 -15.60 14.05
CA ARG A 68 -7.93 -14.28 13.39
C ARG A 68 -6.54 -13.76 13.08
N PHE A 69 -6.39 -13.21 11.88
CA PHE A 69 -5.12 -12.58 11.51
C PHE A 69 -5.06 -11.11 11.91
N LEU A 70 -3.83 -10.62 12.09
CA LEU A 70 -3.53 -9.21 12.37
C LEU A 70 -2.50 -8.70 11.37
N VAL A 71 -2.81 -7.60 10.71
CA VAL A 71 -1.86 -6.90 9.84
C VAL A 71 -1.72 -5.44 10.26
N GLY A 72 -0.48 -5.00 10.51
CA GLY A 72 -0.18 -3.62 10.92
C GLY A 72 0.08 -2.70 9.75
N GLU A 73 -0.50 -1.50 9.77
CA GLU A 73 0.09 -0.34 9.11
C GLU A 73 1.04 0.35 10.08
N VAL A 74 2.33 0.15 9.82
CA VAL A 74 3.42 0.68 10.64
C VAL A 74 4.45 1.35 9.72
N PHE A 75 5.00 2.47 10.16
CA PHE A 75 6.10 3.14 9.46
C PHE A 75 7.40 2.99 10.26
N GLY A 76 8.49 2.78 9.53
CA GLY A 76 9.81 2.54 10.10
C GLY A 76 10.72 1.87 9.08
N THR A 77 11.94 1.57 9.51
CA THR A 77 12.87 0.71 8.79
C THR A 77 12.42 -0.74 8.86
N LEU A 78 12.78 -1.58 7.88
CA LEU A 78 12.48 -3.02 7.92
C LEU A 78 12.89 -3.71 9.23
N LYS A 79 13.95 -3.23 9.90
CA LYS A 79 14.38 -3.76 11.21
C LYS A 79 13.41 -3.40 12.34
N GLU A 80 12.81 -2.22 12.30
CA GLU A 80 11.75 -1.83 13.24
C GLU A 80 10.47 -2.60 12.94
N LEU A 81 10.09 -2.70 11.65
CA LEU A 81 8.94 -3.49 11.21
C LEU A 81 9.05 -4.96 11.65
N ARG A 82 10.26 -5.55 11.60
CA ARG A 82 10.52 -6.91 12.07
C ARG A 82 10.17 -7.12 13.54
N LYS A 83 10.29 -6.10 14.40
CA LYS A 83 9.94 -6.20 15.82
C LYS A 83 8.45 -6.40 16.06
N TYR A 84 7.60 -5.86 15.18
CA TYR A 84 6.14 -6.03 15.26
C TYR A 84 5.68 -7.47 15.00
N TYR A 85 6.50 -8.30 14.36
CA TYR A 85 6.19 -9.73 14.25
C TYR A 85 6.41 -10.49 15.57
N GLY A 86 7.02 -9.86 16.58
CA GLY A 86 7.44 -10.53 17.81
C GLY A 86 8.77 -11.28 17.64
N PRO A 87 9.51 -11.51 18.73
CA PRO A 87 10.75 -12.28 18.70
C PRO A 87 10.52 -13.70 18.17
N ASP A 88 9.39 -14.32 18.52
CA ASP A 88 9.08 -15.72 18.23
C ASP A 88 7.97 -15.88 17.18
N ASN A 89 7.72 -14.82 16.38
CA ASN A 89 6.58 -14.74 15.45
C ASN A 89 5.21 -14.75 16.16
N ASP A 90 5.20 -14.26 17.40
CA ASP A 90 4.09 -14.18 18.36
C ASP A 90 3.51 -12.75 18.49
N GLY A 91 3.79 -11.89 17.52
CA GLY A 91 3.19 -10.57 17.37
C GLY A 91 2.17 -10.50 16.24
N LEU A 92 2.23 -9.43 15.45
CA LEU A 92 1.43 -9.30 14.24
C LEU A 92 1.79 -10.41 13.25
N HIS A 93 0.78 -10.96 12.58
CA HIS A 93 0.98 -11.95 11.52
C HIS A 93 1.73 -11.34 10.33
N MET A 94 1.44 -10.07 10.04
CA MET A 94 1.98 -9.34 8.90
C MET A 94 2.10 -7.85 9.19
N ASN A 95 2.95 -7.18 8.42
CA ASN A 95 3.05 -5.72 8.37
C ASN A 95 3.00 -5.25 6.92
N PHE A 96 2.38 -4.11 6.65
CA PHE A 96 2.46 -3.47 5.33
C PHE A 96 3.88 -2.98 5.04
N LEU A 97 4.51 -3.58 4.03
CA LEU A 97 5.86 -3.22 3.59
C LEU A 97 5.80 -2.19 2.46
N PHE A 98 5.98 -0.92 2.80
CA PHE A 98 5.84 0.18 1.84
C PHE A 98 7.05 0.33 0.88
N GLU A 99 8.08 -0.50 0.98
CA GLU A 99 9.30 -0.50 0.15
C GLU A 99 8.97 -0.56 -1.35
N PHE A 100 7.91 -1.31 -1.70
CA PHE A 100 7.44 -1.50 -3.07
C PHE A 100 6.61 -0.32 -3.60
N THR A 101 6.07 0.53 -2.72
CA THR A 101 5.23 1.67 -3.14
C THR A 101 6.02 2.82 -3.76
N SER A 102 7.34 2.84 -3.57
CA SER A 102 8.23 3.89 -4.09
C SER A 102 9.34 3.31 -4.97
N SER A 103 10.13 2.39 -4.42
CA SER A 103 11.41 2.01 -5.02
C SER A 103 11.27 0.97 -6.14
N ALA A 104 10.37 0.00 -6.00
CA ALA A 104 10.08 -0.98 -7.06
C ALA A 104 9.49 -0.31 -8.32
N LEU A 105 8.74 0.77 -8.13
CA LEU A 105 8.12 1.51 -9.24
C LEU A 105 9.12 2.35 -10.06
N SER A 106 10.37 2.47 -9.61
CA SER A 106 11.45 3.02 -10.45
C SER A 106 11.78 2.13 -11.65
N PHE A 107 11.29 0.89 -11.67
CA PHE A 107 11.53 -0.09 -12.73
C PHE A 107 13.04 -0.32 -12.98
N ASN A 108 13.83 -0.23 -11.91
CA ASN A 108 15.26 -0.52 -11.91
C ASN A 108 15.48 -1.92 -11.33
N PRO A 109 15.94 -2.90 -12.13
CA PRO A 109 16.11 -4.28 -11.67
C PRO A 109 17.04 -4.42 -10.46
N LYS A 110 18.17 -3.69 -10.42
CA LYS A 110 19.12 -3.74 -9.29
C LYS A 110 18.47 -3.28 -7.98
N LYS A 111 17.60 -2.27 -8.05
CA LYS A 111 16.85 -1.81 -6.87
C LYS A 111 15.80 -2.83 -6.44
N ILE A 112 15.07 -3.43 -7.38
CA ILE A 112 14.07 -4.46 -7.07
C ILE A 112 14.74 -5.65 -6.38
N VAL A 113 15.82 -6.18 -6.97
CA VAL A 113 16.62 -7.27 -6.37
C VAL A 113 17.08 -6.88 -4.97
N SER A 114 17.71 -5.71 -4.80
CA SER A 114 18.21 -5.26 -3.49
C SER A 114 17.11 -5.16 -2.43
N ILE A 115 15.90 -4.74 -2.80
CA ILE A 115 14.76 -4.64 -1.87
C ILE A 115 14.27 -6.04 -1.48
N VAL A 116 14.08 -6.92 -2.47
CA VAL A 116 13.64 -8.29 -2.23
C VAL A 116 14.67 -9.03 -1.37
N SER A 117 15.96 -8.97 -1.71
CA SER A 117 17.04 -9.58 -0.90
C SER A 117 17.00 -9.11 0.54
N LYS A 118 16.77 -7.81 0.77
CA LYS A 118 16.71 -7.24 2.12
C LYS A 118 15.47 -7.70 2.89
N ILE A 119 14.33 -7.84 2.22
CA ILE A 119 13.10 -8.37 2.83
C ILE A 119 13.31 -9.84 3.21
N GLU A 120 13.81 -10.68 2.30
CA GLU A 120 14.07 -12.09 2.58
C GLU A 120 15.09 -12.30 3.70
N GLN A 121 16.12 -11.44 3.79
CA GLN A 121 17.10 -11.49 4.87
C GLN A 121 16.51 -11.11 6.25
N ILE A 122 15.61 -10.12 6.28
CA ILE A 122 15.06 -9.58 7.55
C ILE A 122 13.83 -10.37 8.00
N LEU A 123 13.03 -10.85 7.05
CA LEU A 123 11.81 -11.61 7.25
C LEU A 123 11.93 -13.01 6.61
N PRO A 124 12.92 -13.84 7.00
CA PRO A 124 12.97 -15.23 6.55
C PRO A 124 11.79 -16.02 7.15
N LEU A 125 11.60 -17.28 6.75
CA LEU A 125 10.65 -18.16 7.45
C LEU A 125 10.97 -18.19 8.97
N PRO A 126 9.95 -18.17 9.86
CA PRO A 126 8.51 -18.26 9.58
C PRO A 126 7.81 -16.91 9.25
N TYR A 127 8.52 -15.79 9.15
CA TYR A 127 7.92 -14.48 8.89
C TYR A 127 7.36 -14.35 7.47
N THR A 128 6.17 -13.76 7.37
CA THR A 128 5.45 -13.57 6.10
C THR A 128 5.53 -12.11 5.65
N PRO A 129 6.33 -11.75 4.63
CA PRO A 129 6.34 -10.40 4.11
C PRO A 129 5.06 -10.09 3.31
N THR A 130 4.77 -8.80 3.14
CA THR A 130 3.65 -8.34 2.31
C THR A 130 4.16 -7.52 1.13
N TYR A 131 3.43 -7.56 0.02
CA TYR A 131 3.75 -6.75 -1.16
C TYR A 131 2.54 -5.94 -1.59
N LEU A 132 2.68 -4.62 -1.52
CA LEU A 132 1.67 -3.67 -1.98
C LEU A 132 2.31 -2.61 -2.87
N TYR A 133 1.58 -2.23 -3.92
CA TYR A 133 1.95 -1.09 -4.74
C TYR A 133 1.20 0.16 -4.33
N GLY A 134 -0.11 0.07 -4.10
CA GLY A 134 -0.95 1.20 -3.74
C GLY A 134 -1.85 0.91 -2.55
N ASN A 135 -2.49 1.97 -2.08
CA ASN A 135 -3.60 1.95 -1.14
C ASN A 135 -4.42 3.23 -1.33
N HIS A 136 -5.36 3.48 -0.42
CA HIS A 136 -6.23 4.65 -0.45
C HIS A 136 -5.57 5.96 0.01
N ASP A 137 -4.31 5.96 0.42
CA ASP A 137 -3.55 7.16 0.82
C ASP A 137 -2.45 7.55 -0.18
N ARG A 138 -2.10 6.63 -1.09
CA ARG A 138 -1.04 6.83 -2.07
C ARG A 138 -1.63 6.91 -3.48
N ASP A 139 -0.99 7.73 -4.30
CA ASP A 139 -1.28 7.81 -5.73
C ASP A 139 -1.31 6.40 -6.37
N ARG A 140 -2.29 6.14 -7.23
CA ARG A 140 -2.45 4.84 -7.91
C ARG A 140 -1.16 4.47 -8.64
N TYR A 141 -0.69 3.23 -8.45
CA TYR A 141 0.65 2.86 -8.93
C TYR A 141 0.79 2.97 -10.46
N ILE A 142 -0.28 2.66 -11.21
CA ILE A 142 -0.28 2.79 -12.67
C ILE A 142 -0.01 4.24 -13.12
N SER A 143 -0.46 5.25 -12.36
CA SER A 143 -0.12 6.65 -12.63
C SER A 143 1.37 6.93 -12.41
N ARG A 144 1.99 6.32 -11.39
CA ARG A 144 3.41 6.51 -11.07
C ARG A 144 4.33 5.87 -12.11
N ILE A 145 3.90 4.78 -12.76
CA ILE A 145 4.60 4.15 -13.90
C ILE A 145 4.17 4.71 -15.27
N LYS A 146 3.60 5.94 -15.29
CA LYS A 146 3.19 6.65 -16.52
C LYS A 146 2.15 5.90 -17.37
N LYS A 147 1.20 5.23 -16.72
CA LYS A 147 0.09 4.51 -17.34
C LYS A 147 0.51 3.39 -18.31
N ASN A 148 1.68 2.81 -18.10
CA ASN A 148 2.20 1.75 -18.95
C ASN A 148 1.69 0.38 -18.50
N VAL A 149 0.76 -0.21 -19.26
CA VAL A 149 0.13 -1.51 -18.97
C VAL A 149 1.14 -2.66 -19.02
N GLN A 150 2.14 -2.62 -19.90
CA GLN A 150 3.16 -3.68 -19.97
C GLN A 150 4.03 -3.71 -18.70
N LYS A 151 4.42 -2.53 -18.20
CA LYS A 151 5.08 -2.44 -16.90
C LYS A 151 4.18 -2.89 -15.76
N ALA A 152 2.87 -2.58 -15.83
CA ALA A 152 1.91 -3.04 -14.84
C ALA A 152 1.84 -4.58 -14.80
N LYS A 153 1.75 -5.26 -15.95
CA LYS A 153 1.77 -6.72 -16.04
C LYS A 153 3.03 -7.32 -15.39
N ILE A 154 4.22 -6.77 -15.68
CA ILE A 154 5.50 -7.24 -15.10
C ILE A 154 5.51 -7.07 -13.57
N LEU A 155 5.04 -5.93 -13.07
CA LEU A 155 4.94 -5.68 -11.63
C LEU A 155 3.92 -6.61 -10.97
N THR A 156 2.78 -6.84 -11.60
CA THR A 156 1.78 -7.80 -11.12
C THR A 156 2.33 -9.21 -11.07
N THR A 157 3.08 -9.65 -12.08
CA THR A 157 3.81 -10.93 -12.04
C THR A 157 4.73 -10.98 -10.82
N LEU A 158 5.58 -9.97 -10.64
CA LEU A 158 6.48 -9.91 -9.49
C LEU A 158 5.72 -10.00 -8.15
N GLN A 159 4.66 -9.22 -7.98
CA GLN A 159 3.87 -9.21 -6.74
C GLN A 159 3.21 -10.56 -6.45
N LEU A 160 2.71 -11.24 -7.48
CA LEU A 160 1.99 -12.51 -7.35
C LEU A 160 2.91 -13.74 -7.35
N THR A 161 4.19 -13.61 -7.65
CA THR A 161 5.16 -14.73 -7.62
C THR A 161 6.22 -14.62 -6.52
N LEU A 162 6.33 -13.50 -5.81
CA LEU A 162 7.17 -13.41 -4.62
C LEU A 162 6.55 -14.17 -3.44
N ARG A 163 7.41 -14.68 -2.54
CA ARG A 163 7.00 -15.37 -1.30
C ARG A 163 6.39 -14.37 -0.32
N GLY A 164 5.17 -14.62 0.14
CA GLY A 164 4.46 -13.72 1.06
C GLY A 164 3.02 -13.44 0.63
N VAL A 165 2.46 -12.34 1.10
CA VAL A 165 1.05 -11.99 0.83
C VAL A 165 0.95 -10.77 -0.08
N PRO A 166 0.41 -10.90 -1.30
CA PRO A 166 0.14 -9.77 -2.19
C PRO A 166 -1.11 -9.01 -1.75
N TYR A 167 -1.01 -7.69 -1.65
CA TYR A 167 -2.15 -6.79 -1.41
C TYR A 167 -2.43 -5.97 -2.68
N ILE A 168 -3.61 -6.17 -3.24
CA ILE A 168 -4.09 -5.49 -4.45
C ILE A 168 -5.14 -4.46 -4.03
N TYR A 169 -4.91 -3.19 -4.37
CA TYR A 169 -5.88 -2.14 -4.11
C TYR A 169 -6.89 -2.06 -5.26
N TYR A 170 -8.18 -1.84 -4.97
CA TYR A 170 -9.22 -1.92 -6.01
C TYR A 170 -8.92 -1.01 -7.22
N GLY A 171 -9.15 -1.56 -8.41
CA GLY A 171 -8.87 -0.88 -9.65
C GLY A 171 -7.41 -0.97 -10.12
N GLU A 172 -6.49 -1.54 -9.33
CA GLU A 172 -5.15 -1.87 -9.81
C GLU A 172 -5.20 -2.90 -10.94
N GLU A 173 -6.11 -3.87 -10.82
CA GLU A 173 -6.35 -4.96 -11.77
C GLU A 173 -6.85 -4.51 -13.13
N ILE A 174 -7.58 -3.39 -13.21
CA ILE A 174 -8.01 -2.77 -14.48
C ILE A 174 -7.16 -1.55 -14.84
N GLY A 175 -6.17 -1.18 -14.03
CA GLY A 175 -5.32 -0.03 -14.30
C GLY A 175 -6.01 1.33 -14.15
N MET A 176 -6.91 1.47 -13.16
CA MET A 176 -7.46 2.77 -12.78
C MET A 176 -6.32 3.76 -12.48
N SER A 177 -6.37 4.93 -13.12
CA SER A 177 -5.37 5.98 -12.93
C SER A 177 -5.91 7.10 -12.03
N ASN A 178 -5.02 7.83 -11.37
CA ASN A 178 -5.39 9.02 -10.59
C ASN A 178 -6.28 9.97 -11.39
N VAL A 179 -7.33 10.46 -10.74
CA VAL A 179 -8.18 11.53 -11.27
C VAL A 179 -7.64 12.88 -10.84
N LYS A 180 -7.70 13.87 -11.73
CA LYS A 180 -7.30 15.24 -11.40
C LYS A 180 -8.41 15.90 -10.59
N PHE A 181 -8.09 16.33 -9.37
CA PHE A 181 -8.95 17.12 -8.50
C PHE A 181 -8.43 18.54 -8.32
N LYS A 182 -9.36 19.48 -8.15
CA LYS A 182 -9.08 20.79 -7.55
C LYS A 182 -9.22 20.63 -6.04
N LEU A 183 -8.31 21.20 -5.24
CA LEU A 183 -8.37 21.08 -3.76
C LEU A 183 -9.69 21.62 -3.17
N ARG A 184 -10.29 22.61 -3.83
CA ARG A 184 -11.60 23.18 -3.44
C ARG A 184 -12.77 22.20 -3.54
N THR A 185 -12.63 21.15 -4.35
CA THR A 185 -13.65 20.10 -4.52
C THR A 185 -13.19 18.79 -3.89
N SER A 186 -12.27 18.88 -2.92
CA SER A 186 -11.74 17.72 -2.21
C SER A 186 -12.64 17.39 -1.03
N GLU A 187 -12.96 16.11 -0.89
CA GLU A 187 -13.64 15.57 0.28
C GLU A 187 -12.67 15.05 1.34
N ASP A 188 -11.39 14.86 0.99
CA ASP A 188 -10.31 14.61 1.94
C ASP A 188 -10.20 15.75 2.97
N PRO A 189 -10.29 15.48 4.29
CA PRO A 189 -10.13 16.49 5.32
C PRO A 189 -8.85 17.33 5.19
N ILE A 190 -7.73 16.71 4.78
CA ILE A 190 -6.46 17.42 4.55
C ILE A 190 -6.60 18.36 3.35
N GLY A 191 -7.13 17.84 2.24
CA GLY A 191 -7.38 18.63 1.03
C GLY A 191 -8.31 19.81 1.28
N ARG A 192 -9.36 19.61 2.07
CA ARG A 192 -10.32 20.65 2.48
C ARG A 192 -9.69 21.70 3.37
N LYS A 193 -8.89 21.31 4.38
CA LYS A 193 -8.17 22.23 5.28
C LYS A 193 -7.24 23.17 4.52
N PHE A 194 -6.53 22.64 3.51
CA PHE A 194 -5.58 23.44 2.70
C PHE A 194 -6.19 24.03 1.41
N SER A 195 -7.50 23.88 1.19
CA SER A 195 -8.17 24.29 -0.05
C SER A 195 -8.14 25.80 -0.34
N LYS A 196 -7.97 26.63 0.70
CA LYS A 196 -7.97 28.10 0.64
C LYS A 196 -6.57 28.71 0.62
N PHE A 197 -5.54 27.94 0.93
CA PHE A 197 -4.16 28.44 0.95
C PHE A 197 -3.54 28.39 -0.46
N PRO A 198 -2.66 29.35 -0.83
CA PRO A 198 -1.86 29.31 -2.06
C PRO A 198 -0.72 28.25 -1.98
N PHE A 199 -1.02 27.11 -1.37
CA PHE A 199 -0.16 25.92 -1.25
C PHE A 199 0.05 25.07 -2.53
N PRO A 200 -0.60 25.28 -3.71
CA PRO A 200 -0.33 24.47 -4.90
C PRO A 200 1.16 24.46 -5.31
N ILE A 201 1.87 25.55 -5.07
CA ILE A 201 3.31 25.68 -5.36
C ILE A 201 4.14 24.74 -4.47
N ILE A 202 3.78 24.66 -3.19
CA ILE A 202 4.47 23.82 -2.21
C ILE A 202 4.17 22.33 -2.45
N SER A 203 2.93 21.96 -2.80
CA SER A 203 2.60 20.56 -3.15
C SER A 203 3.42 20.00 -4.33
N LYS A 204 3.77 20.88 -5.29
CA LYS A 204 4.63 20.55 -6.44
C LYS A 204 6.09 20.38 -6.03
N LEU A 205 6.53 21.10 -5.00
CA LEU A 205 7.88 21.06 -4.43
C LEU A 205 8.10 19.86 -3.51
N ILE A 206 7.05 19.43 -2.79
CA ILE A 206 7.10 18.32 -1.81
C ILE A 206 6.88 16.95 -2.48
N GLY A 207 6.34 16.90 -3.70
CA GLY A 207 6.12 15.64 -4.42
C GLY A 207 4.98 14.79 -3.85
N PHE A 208 4.12 15.35 -3.00
CA PHE A 208 2.95 14.68 -2.42
C PHE A 208 1.66 15.43 -2.80
N SER A 209 0.58 14.68 -3.08
CA SER A 209 -0.74 15.27 -3.33
C SER A 209 -1.38 15.68 -2.00
N LEU A 210 -1.81 16.93 -1.87
CA LEU A 210 -2.54 17.42 -0.68
C LEU A 210 -3.95 16.82 -0.53
N THR A 211 -4.36 15.96 -1.47
CA THR A 211 -5.61 15.21 -1.40
C THR A 211 -5.40 13.78 -1.86
N ARG A 212 -5.97 12.86 -1.09
CA ARG A 212 -6.03 11.42 -1.39
C ARG A 212 -7.22 11.05 -2.27
N ASP A 213 -8.15 11.98 -2.53
CA ASP A 213 -9.34 11.72 -3.36
C ASP A 213 -8.99 11.23 -4.77
N ARG A 214 -7.80 11.60 -5.26
CA ARG A 214 -7.26 11.17 -6.56
C ARG A 214 -7.23 9.65 -6.76
N CYS A 215 -7.02 8.89 -5.68
CA CYS A 215 -6.97 7.42 -5.71
C CYS A 215 -8.21 6.76 -5.08
N ARG A 216 -9.19 7.54 -4.60
CA ARG A 216 -10.42 7.07 -3.95
C ARG A 216 -11.66 7.14 -4.84
N THR A 217 -11.49 7.46 -6.11
CA THR A 217 -12.60 7.62 -7.06
C THR A 217 -13.41 6.33 -7.22
N PRO A 218 -14.72 6.40 -7.49
CA PRO A 218 -15.57 5.23 -7.72
C PRO A 218 -14.97 4.20 -8.69
N MET A 219 -15.22 2.92 -8.41
CA MET A 219 -14.78 1.79 -9.24
C MET A 219 -15.40 1.86 -10.64
N GLN A 220 -14.60 1.55 -11.66
CA GLN A 220 -15.00 1.62 -13.07
C GLN A 220 -15.52 0.25 -13.54
N TRP A 221 -16.78 -0.06 -13.27
CA TRP A 221 -17.39 -1.34 -13.65
C TRP A 221 -17.72 -1.42 -15.14
N SER A 222 -18.27 -0.36 -15.73
CA SER A 222 -18.70 -0.36 -17.13
C SER A 222 -18.60 1.02 -17.79
N ALA A 223 -18.90 1.10 -19.08
CA ALA A 223 -19.00 2.34 -19.84
C ALA A 223 -20.34 3.09 -19.66
N GLN A 224 -21.23 2.60 -18.79
CA GLN A 224 -22.51 3.24 -18.48
C GLN A 224 -22.33 4.49 -17.59
N ASN A 225 -23.41 5.26 -17.40
CA ASN A 225 -23.43 6.40 -16.49
C ASN A 225 -22.87 6.04 -15.10
N ASN A 226 -22.20 7.00 -14.47
CA ASN A 226 -21.52 6.82 -13.18
C ASN A 226 -20.58 5.59 -13.14
N THR A 227 -19.98 5.22 -14.27
CA THR A 227 -19.05 4.08 -14.40
C THR A 227 -19.65 2.73 -14.02
N GLY A 228 -20.98 2.63 -13.97
CA GLY A 228 -21.69 1.48 -13.41
C GLY A 228 -21.56 1.33 -11.88
N PHE A 229 -21.05 2.35 -11.18
CA PHE A 229 -20.85 2.33 -9.73
C PHE A 229 -22.15 2.53 -8.95
N THR A 230 -23.06 3.36 -9.46
CA THR A 230 -24.40 3.54 -8.86
C THR A 230 -25.45 2.88 -9.74
N PRO A 231 -26.44 2.18 -9.16
CA PRO A 231 -27.51 1.57 -9.94
C PRO A 231 -28.44 2.62 -10.55
N ASN A 232 -28.67 3.74 -9.85
CA ASN A 232 -29.42 4.87 -10.37
C ASN A 232 -28.45 5.85 -11.10
N PRO A 233 -28.64 6.11 -12.41
CA PRO A 233 -27.84 7.06 -13.18
C PRO A 233 -27.90 8.52 -12.69
N GLU A 234 -28.98 8.88 -11.99
CA GLU A 234 -29.19 10.23 -11.48
C GLU A 234 -28.43 10.49 -10.17
N VAL A 235 -28.00 9.43 -9.48
CA VAL A 235 -27.21 9.57 -8.26
C VAL A 235 -25.82 10.03 -8.62
N LYS A 236 -25.47 11.25 -8.24
CA LYS A 236 -24.11 11.76 -8.35
C LYS A 236 -23.20 11.04 -7.35
N PRO A 237 -22.14 10.34 -7.79
CA PRO A 237 -21.19 9.72 -6.87
C PRO A 237 -20.52 10.74 -5.96
N TRP A 238 -20.17 10.32 -4.75
CA TRP A 238 -19.58 11.17 -3.71
C TRP A 238 -18.23 11.79 -4.12
N LEU A 239 -17.50 11.14 -5.03
CA LEU A 239 -16.31 11.69 -5.69
C LEU A 239 -16.46 11.74 -7.20
N LYS A 240 -15.65 12.60 -7.82
CA LYS A 240 -15.52 12.70 -9.27
C LYS A 240 -15.13 11.34 -9.88
N ILE A 241 -15.81 10.96 -10.96
CA ILE A 241 -15.46 9.80 -11.79
C ILE A 241 -14.32 10.12 -12.77
N ALA A 242 -13.56 9.11 -13.17
CA ALA A 242 -12.41 9.30 -14.06
C ALA A 242 -12.84 9.51 -15.52
N ASP A 243 -12.26 10.48 -16.23
CA ASP A 243 -12.68 10.80 -17.61
C ASP A 243 -12.45 9.64 -18.61
N ASN A 244 -11.63 8.65 -18.26
CA ASN A 244 -11.29 7.49 -19.08
C ASN A 244 -12.15 6.23 -18.82
N TYR A 245 -13.17 6.30 -17.96
CA TYR A 245 -13.97 5.12 -17.55
C TYR A 245 -14.65 4.38 -18.72
N LYS A 246 -15.00 5.10 -19.80
CA LYS A 246 -15.59 4.46 -20.99
C LYS A 246 -14.62 3.53 -21.72
N LYS A 247 -13.31 3.74 -21.54
CA LYS A 247 -12.25 2.92 -22.13
C LYS A 247 -11.76 1.87 -21.13
N ILE A 248 -11.37 2.32 -19.94
CA ILE A 248 -10.85 1.48 -18.87
C ILE A 248 -12.01 1.18 -17.91
N ASN A 249 -12.50 -0.04 -17.91
CA ASN A 249 -13.51 -0.54 -16.98
C ASN A 249 -13.50 -2.07 -17.00
N VAL A 250 -14.09 -2.68 -15.96
CA VAL A 250 -14.17 -4.14 -15.82
C VAL A 250 -14.78 -4.79 -17.05
N SER A 251 -15.95 -4.34 -17.53
CA SER A 251 -16.62 -4.97 -18.67
C SER A 251 -15.79 -4.99 -19.96
N ASN A 252 -15.00 -3.94 -20.22
CA ASN A 252 -14.09 -3.90 -21.37
C ASN A 252 -12.86 -4.78 -21.16
N GLU A 253 -12.26 -4.73 -19.96
CA GLU A 253 -11.08 -5.52 -19.61
C GLU A 253 -11.40 -7.03 -19.62
N GLU A 254 -12.59 -7.45 -19.18
CA GLU A 254 -13.00 -8.85 -19.20
C GLU A 254 -13.07 -9.43 -20.62
N LYS A 255 -13.55 -8.65 -21.58
CA LYS A 255 -13.70 -9.08 -22.98
C LYS A 255 -12.38 -9.19 -23.74
N ASN A 256 -11.31 -8.57 -23.25
CA ASN A 256 -10.00 -8.58 -23.90
C ASN A 256 -9.07 -9.59 -23.21
N PRO A 257 -8.73 -10.73 -23.83
CA PRO A 257 -7.85 -11.74 -23.22
C PRO A 257 -6.46 -11.19 -22.82
N GLU A 258 -5.99 -10.15 -23.51
CA GLU A 258 -4.71 -9.47 -23.27
C GLU A 258 -4.81 -8.28 -22.30
N SER A 259 -5.93 -8.13 -21.61
CA SER A 259 -6.15 -7.06 -20.65
C SER A 259 -5.28 -7.20 -19.40
N LEU A 260 -5.19 -6.12 -18.61
CA LEU A 260 -4.51 -6.19 -17.32
C LEU A 260 -5.31 -7.07 -16.36
N LEU A 261 -6.65 -6.98 -16.39
CA LEU A 261 -7.52 -7.78 -15.53
C LEU A 261 -7.33 -9.28 -15.76
N ASN A 262 -7.31 -9.70 -17.03
CA ASN A 262 -7.12 -11.10 -17.37
C ASN A 262 -5.68 -11.56 -17.08
N CYS A 263 -4.70 -10.66 -17.07
CA CYS A 263 -3.37 -10.95 -16.54
C CYS A 263 -3.39 -11.23 -15.03
N TYR A 264 -4.10 -10.41 -14.24
CA TYR A 264 -4.30 -10.65 -12.80
C TYR A 264 -5.00 -11.98 -12.54
N LYS A 265 -6.13 -12.25 -13.23
CA LYS A 265 -6.88 -13.51 -13.08
C LYS A 265 -5.98 -14.73 -13.30
N ARG A 266 -5.23 -14.77 -14.41
CA ARG A 266 -4.29 -15.87 -14.71
C ARG A 266 -3.19 -16.03 -13.66
N LEU A 267 -2.60 -14.93 -13.19
CA LEU A 267 -1.52 -15.00 -12.20
C LEU A 267 -2.02 -15.40 -10.81
N ILE A 268 -3.25 -15.03 -10.45
CA ILE A 268 -3.90 -15.48 -9.20
C ILE A 268 -4.20 -16.97 -9.26
N GLU A 269 -4.70 -17.47 -10.39
CA GLU A 269 -4.91 -18.91 -10.64
C GLU A 269 -3.59 -19.68 -10.52
N VAL A 270 -2.56 -19.25 -11.26
CA VAL A 270 -1.20 -19.84 -11.16
C VAL A 270 -0.69 -19.81 -9.73
N ARG A 271 -0.87 -18.71 -8.99
CA ARG A 271 -0.48 -18.64 -7.58
C ARG A 271 -1.21 -19.71 -6.76
N GLY A 272 -2.54 -19.74 -6.83
CA GLY A 272 -3.39 -20.66 -6.07
C GLY A 272 -3.11 -22.14 -6.35
N ASP A 273 -2.71 -22.48 -7.57
CA ASP A 273 -2.39 -23.86 -7.97
C ASP A 273 -0.96 -24.30 -7.58
N ASN A 274 -0.12 -23.39 -7.07
CA ASN A 274 1.30 -23.65 -6.85
C ASN A 274 1.73 -23.28 -5.42
N ILE A 275 1.74 -24.26 -4.51
CA ILE A 275 2.16 -24.07 -3.11
C ILE A 275 3.54 -23.42 -2.96
N SER A 276 4.46 -23.66 -3.90
CA SER A 276 5.78 -23.03 -3.94
C SER A 276 5.73 -21.50 -4.04
N LEU A 277 4.69 -20.92 -4.64
CA LEU A 277 4.50 -19.47 -4.70
C LEU A 277 3.96 -18.90 -3.37
N HIS A 278 3.37 -19.73 -2.52
CA HIS A 278 2.87 -19.35 -1.20
C HIS A 278 3.97 -19.45 -0.14
N GLU A 279 4.60 -20.63 -0.03
CA GLU A 279 5.46 -21.02 1.10
C GLU A 279 6.82 -21.57 0.68
N GLY A 280 7.11 -21.59 -0.62
CA GLY A 280 8.38 -22.08 -1.14
C GLY A 280 9.58 -21.22 -0.72
N SER A 281 10.77 -21.81 -0.83
CA SER A 281 12.03 -21.07 -0.70
C SER A 281 12.23 -20.12 -1.88
N PHE A 282 12.99 -19.05 -1.64
CA PHE A 282 13.30 -18.04 -2.63
C PHE A 282 14.80 -17.98 -2.88
N GLU A 283 15.22 -18.08 -4.15
CA GLU A 283 16.62 -18.00 -4.57
C GLU A 283 16.76 -17.08 -5.79
N PHE A 284 17.79 -16.23 -5.78
CA PHE A 284 18.14 -15.42 -6.95
C PHE A 284 19.00 -16.21 -7.93
N ILE A 285 18.55 -16.32 -9.18
CA ILE A 285 19.35 -16.86 -10.27
C ILE A 285 20.12 -15.72 -10.94
N ASN A 286 21.45 -15.79 -10.93
CA ASN A 286 22.29 -14.88 -11.69
C ASN A 286 22.39 -15.35 -13.14
N LEU A 287 21.87 -14.55 -14.08
CA LEU A 287 21.87 -14.88 -15.51
C LEU A 287 23.16 -14.48 -16.23
N GLY A 288 24.15 -13.90 -15.54
CA GLY A 288 25.47 -13.57 -16.10
C GLY A 288 25.51 -12.39 -17.06
N ASN A 289 24.42 -11.63 -17.17
CA ASN A 289 24.26 -10.47 -18.09
C ASN A 289 24.36 -9.12 -17.37
#